data_AF-A0A968MXS3-F1
#
_entry.id   AF-A0A968MXS3-F1
#
_cell.length_a   1.000
_cell.length_b   1.000
_cell.length_c   1.000
_cell.angle_alpha   90.00
_cell.angle_beta   90.00
_cell.angle_gamma   90.00
#
_symmetry.space_group_name_H-M   'P 1'
#
loop_
_entity.id
_entity.type
_entity.pdbx_description
1 polymer ?
#
loop_
_entity_poly.entity_id
_entity_poly.type
_entity_poly.pdbx_seq_one_letter_code
_entity_poly.pdbx_strand_id
1 'polypeptide(L)'
;MGKPYDDVFDIQNESYYCSELVYEAFRDKDGNPLFELSPMTYKDPDTGKTFPAWETYFKNLNVEIPEGKPGLNPGGVSKSAEICIVFRFYQP
;
A
#
# COMPACT_ATOMS: atom_id res chain seq x y z
N MET A 1 -17.89 3.70 -1.01
CA MET A 1 -17.79 4.48 0.24
C MET A 1 -18.53 3.74 1.35
N GLY A 2 -18.03 3.78 2.60
CA GLY A 2 -18.65 3.10 3.74
C GLY A 2 -18.10 1.71 4.07
N LYS A 3 -17.08 1.24 3.33
CA LYS A 3 -16.30 0.05 3.69
C LYS A 3 -15.34 0.39 4.86
N PRO A 4 -15.07 -0.55 5.78
CA PRO A 4 -14.14 -0.32 6.88
C PRO A 4 -12.72 -0.08 6.38
N TYR A 5 -11.88 0.48 7.24
CA TYR A 5 -10.45 0.59 6.97
C TYR A 5 -9.81 -0.79 7.04
N ASP A 6 -8.86 -1.05 6.14
CA ASP A 6 -8.09 -2.29 6.16
C ASP A 6 -6.85 -2.15 7.05
N ASP A 7 -6.95 -2.67 8.27
CA ASP A 7 -5.85 -2.68 9.24
C ASP A 7 -4.80 -3.78 8.95
N VAL A 8 -5.11 -4.74 8.08
CA VAL A 8 -4.19 -5.85 7.78
C VAL A 8 -3.49 -5.69 6.44
N PHE A 9 -3.85 -4.67 5.67
CA PHE A 9 -3.29 -4.35 4.35
C PHE A 9 -3.34 -5.55 3.38
N ASP A 10 -4.46 -6.27 3.39
CA ASP A 10 -4.73 -7.41 2.52
C ASP A 10 -5.76 -7.02 1.45
N ILE A 11 -5.27 -6.78 0.24
CA ILE A 11 -6.06 -6.36 -0.92
C ILE A 11 -7.14 -7.36 -1.37
N GLN A 12 -7.20 -8.55 -0.75
CA GLN A 12 -8.18 -9.59 -1.08
C GLN A 12 -9.43 -9.54 -0.19
N ASN A 13 -9.51 -8.60 0.76
CA ASN A 13 -10.61 -8.51 1.71
C ASN A 13 -11.69 -7.48 1.29
N GLU A 14 -12.67 -7.25 2.18
CA GLU A 14 -13.76 -6.30 1.95
C GLU A 14 -13.58 -4.97 2.71
N SER A 15 -12.34 -4.56 2.94
CA SER A 15 -11.95 -3.28 3.53
C SER A 15 -11.00 -2.55 2.60
N TYR A 16 -10.70 -1.27 2.86
CA TYR A 16 -9.75 -0.53 2.03
C TYR A 16 -8.78 0.26 2.90
N TYR A 17 -7.49 0.14 2.60
CA TYR A 17 -6.49 1.11 3.07
C TYR A 17 -6.21 2.17 2.00
N CYS A 18 -5.44 3.19 2.39
CA CYS A 18 -5.35 4.44 1.63
C CYS A 18 -4.87 4.25 0.18
N SER A 19 -3.79 3.51 -0.04
CA SER A 19 -3.25 3.26 -1.38
C SER A 19 -4.09 2.25 -2.16
N GLU A 20 -4.63 1.22 -1.52
CA GLU A 20 -5.55 0.28 -2.17
C GLU A 20 -6.77 0.97 -2.77
N LEU A 21 -7.38 1.92 -2.04
CA LEU A 21 -8.49 2.70 -2.57
C LEU A 21 -8.11 3.46 -3.85
N VAL A 22 -6.87 3.95 -3.95
CA VAL A 22 -6.36 4.59 -5.17
C VAL A 22 -6.20 3.55 -6.29
N TYR A 23 -5.65 2.37 -6.00
CA TYR A 23 -5.56 1.29 -6.99
C TYR A 23 -6.94 0.89 -7.55
N GLU A 24 -7.94 0.77 -6.68
CA GLU A 24 -9.29 0.39 -7.09
C GLU A 24 -10.00 1.48 -7.90
N ALA A 25 -9.81 2.76 -7.53
CA ALA A 25 -10.51 3.89 -8.13
C ALA A 25 -9.98 4.27 -9.53
N PHE A 26 -8.71 3.96 -9.84
CA PHE A 26 -8.04 4.44 -11.05
C PHE A 26 -7.84 3.30 -12.05
N ARG A 27 -8.73 3.26 -13.05
CA ARG A 27 -8.71 2.29 -14.16
C ARG A 27 -8.53 3.01 -15.50
N ASP A 28 -7.91 2.35 -16.46
CA ASP A 28 -7.84 2.83 -17.84
C ASP A 28 -9.20 2.69 -18.57
N LYS A 29 -9.24 3.10 -19.84
CA LYS A 29 -10.46 3.02 -20.68
C LYS A 29 -10.98 1.59 -20.90
N ASP A 30 -10.11 0.58 -20.74
CA ASP A 30 -10.41 -0.83 -20.92
C ASP A 30 -10.70 -1.52 -19.58
N GLY A 31 -10.64 -0.78 -18.45
CA GLY A 31 -10.92 -1.25 -17.11
C GLY A 31 -9.71 -1.82 -16.36
N ASN A 32 -8.50 -1.74 -16.92
CA ASN A 32 -7.29 -2.25 -16.27
C ASN A 32 -6.82 -1.28 -15.16
N PRO A 33 -6.25 -1.78 -14.05
CA PRO A 33 -5.66 -0.90 -13.04
C PRO A 33 -4.51 -0.06 -13.62
N LEU A 34 -4.49 1.24 -13.28
CA LEU A 34 -3.41 2.14 -13.67
C LEU A 34 -2.12 1.98 -12.84
N PHE A 35 -2.24 1.37 -11.65
CA PHE A 35 -1.12 1.13 -10.76
C PHE A 35 -0.87 -0.37 -10.62
N GLU A 36 0.39 -0.77 -10.49
CA GLU A 36 0.76 -2.17 -10.34
C GLU A 36 0.86 -2.57 -8.86
N LEU A 37 0.44 -3.80 -8.55
CA LEU A 37 0.71 -4.41 -7.25
C LEU A 37 2.15 -4.88 -7.19
N SER A 38 2.79 -4.67 -6.05
CA SER A 38 4.13 -5.15 -5.75
C SER A 38 4.12 -6.02 -4.50
N PRO A 39 5.09 -6.92 -4.32
CA PRO A 39 5.28 -7.60 -3.04
C PRO A 39 5.54 -6.57 -1.94
N MET A 40 4.64 -6.49 -0.96
CA MET A 40 4.79 -5.62 0.19
C MET A 40 5.95 -6.12 1.06
N THR A 41 6.74 -5.19 1.58
CA THR A 41 7.77 -5.53 2.56
C THR A 41 7.67 -4.63 3.79
N TYR A 42 7.84 -5.25 4.94
CA TYR A 42 7.86 -4.61 6.26
C TYR A 42 9.27 -4.65 6.85
N LYS A 43 10.25 -5.03 6.03
CA LYS A 43 11.64 -5.19 6.40
C LYS A 43 12.43 -3.92 6.13
N ASP A 44 13.37 -3.69 7.01
CA ASP A 44 14.43 -2.72 6.84
C ASP A 44 15.33 -3.18 5.67
N PRO A 45 15.57 -2.32 4.65
CA PRO A 45 16.33 -2.70 3.47
C PRO A 45 17.83 -2.94 3.75
N ASP A 46 18.38 -2.34 4.81
CA ASP A 46 19.79 -2.46 5.16
C ASP A 46 20.07 -3.74 5.96
N THR A 47 19.12 -4.14 6.82
CA THR A 47 19.29 -5.29 7.73
C THR A 47 18.53 -6.54 7.30
N GLY A 48 17.51 -6.41 6.45
CA GLY A 48 16.60 -7.48 6.06
C GLY A 48 15.67 -7.97 7.18
N LYS A 49 15.65 -7.30 8.33
CA LYS A 49 14.78 -7.63 9.47
C LYS A 49 13.51 -6.81 9.42
N THR A 50 12.40 -7.39 9.89
CA THR A 50 11.15 -6.65 10.05
C THR A 50 11.34 -5.49 11.02
N PHE A 51 10.78 -4.32 10.70
CA PHE A 51 10.78 -3.20 11.65
C PHE A 51 10.00 -3.56 12.92
N PRO A 52 10.53 -3.29 14.13
CA PRO A 52 9.87 -3.63 15.39
C PRO A 52 8.46 -3.03 15.55
N ALA A 53 8.22 -1.88 14.94
CA ALA A 53 6.90 -1.24 14.92
C ALA A 53 5.86 -2.13 14.21
N TRP A 54 6.22 -2.74 13.08
CA TRP A 54 5.35 -3.65 12.35
C TRP A 54 5.15 -4.97 13.07
N GLU A 55 6.20 -5.53 13.68
CA GLU A 55 6.06 -6.71 14.55
C GLU A 55 5.05 -6.46 15.68
N THR A 56 5.14 -5.32 16.35
CA THR A 56 4.23 -4.94 17.43
C THR A 56 2.80 -4.73 16.91
N TYR A 57 2.66 -4.02 15.79
CA TYR A 57 1.37 -3.71 15.19
C TYR A 57 0.58 -4.98 14.82
N PHE A 58 1.17 -5.87 14.01
CA PHE A 58 0.48 -7.08 13.56
C PHE A 58 0.29 -8.10 14.69
N LYS A 59 1.19 -8.14 15.68
CA LYS A 59 0.98 -8.93 16.90
C LYS A 59 -0.25 -8.47 17.67
N ASN A 60 -0.47 -7.16 17.82
CA ASN A 60 -1.65 -6.63 18.51
C ASN A 60 -2.96 -6.93 17.76
N LEU A 61 -2.90 -7.03 16.44
CA LEU A 61 -4.01 -7.47 15.59
C LEU A 61 -4.22 -9.00 15.60
N ASN A 62 -3.29 -9.75 16.19
CA ASN A 62 -3.27 -11.22 16.19
C ASN A 62 -3.31 -11.81 14.77
N VAL A 63 -2.55 -11.21 13.85
CA VAL A 63 -2.39 -11.68 12.46
C VAL A 63 -0.92 -11.77 12.08
N GLU A 64 -0.62 -12.55 11.05
CA GLU A 64 0.73 -12.58 10.48
C GLU A 64 1.02 -11.32 9.68
N ILE A 65 2.29 -10.91 9.67
CA ILE A 65 2.76 -9.82 8.81
C ILE A 65 2.59 -10.29 7.36
N PRO A 66 1.90 -9.52 6.50
CA PRO A 66 1.65 -9.90 5.10
C PRO A 66 2.90 -9.66 4.22
N GLU A 67 4.07 -10.10 4.69
CA GLU A 67 5.33 -9.98 3.97
C GLU A 67 5.27 -10.74 2.64
N GLY A 68 5.62 -10.05 1.55
CA GLY A 68 5.61 -10.59 0.19
C GLY A 68 4.22 -10.69 -0.45
N LYS A 69 3.13 -10.42 0.29
CA LYS A 69 1.79 -10.36 -0.31
C LYS A 69 1.68 -9.18 -1.29
N PRO A 70 0.85 -9.30 -2.35
CA PRO A 70 0.64 -8.20 -3.28
C PRO A 70 -0.05 -7.03 -2.58
N GLY A 71 0.45 -5.82 -2.82
CA GLY A 71 -0.14 -4.59 -2.33
C GLY A 71 0.56 -3.39 -2.94
N LEU A 72 0.28 -2.21 -2.39
CA LEU A 72 0.89 -0.97 -2.84
C LEU A 72 0.96 0.03 -1.69
N ASN A 73 1.93 0.93 -1.71
CA ASN A 73 2.07 1.99 -0.71
C ASN A 73 2.14 3.36 -1.40
N PRO A 74 1.83 4.46 -0.67
CA PRO A 74 1.86 5.81 -1.25
C PRO A 74 3.22 6.17 -1.88
N GLY A 75 4.33 5.68 -1.31
CA GLY A 75 5.67 5.89 -1.85
C GLY A 75 5.85 5.27 -3.23
N GLY A 76 5.38 4.04 -3.43
CA GLY A 76 5.39 3.35 -4.73
C GLY A 76 4.49 4.03 -5.74
N VAL A 77 3.24 4.32 -5.36
CA VAL A 77 2.26 5.02 -6.21
C VAL A 77 2.83 6.35 -6.71
N SER A 78 3.43 7.15 -5.82
CA SER A 78 3.96 8.48 -6.15
C SER A 78 5.09 8.50 -7.19
N LYS A 79 5.69 7.34 -7.48
CA LYS A 79 6.78 7.16 -8.46
C LYS A 79 6.30 6.58 -9.80
N SER A 80 5.00 6.29 -9.93
CA SER A 80 4.42 5.77 -11.18
C SER A 80 4.61 6.74 -12.34
N ALA A 81 4.84 6.21 -13.54
CA ALA A 81 4.89 6.99 -14.77
C ALA A 81 3.54 7.63 -15.12
N GLU A 82 2.44 7.14 -14.54
CA GLU A 82 1.09 7.68 -14.68
C GLU A 82 0.88 8.96 -13.84
N ILE A 83 1.83 9.33 -12.97
CA ILE A 83 1.72 10.50 -12.08
C ILE A 83 2.65 11.62 -12.54
N CYS A 84 2.08 12.81 -12.72
CA CYS A 84 2.79 14.06 -12.89
C CYS A 84 2.58 14.97 -11.68
N ILE A 85 3.67 15.43 -11.06
CA ILE A 85 3.60 16.37 -9.93
C ILE A 85 3.32 17.77 -10.45
N VAL A 86 2.10 18.25 -10.21
CA VAL A 86 1.65 19.58 -10.66
C VAL A 86 1.96 20.70 -9.65
N PHE A 87 2.17 20.37 -8.38
CA PHE A 87 2.44 21.34 -7.32
C PHE A 87 3.19 20.72 -6.14
N ARG A 88 4.05 21.49 -5.47
CA ARG A 88 4.73 21.13 -4.23
C ARG A 88 4.54 22.26 -3.21
N PHE A 89 3.82 21.99 -2.13
CA PHE A 89 3.55 23.00 -1.08
C PHE A 89 4.80 23.40 -0.29
N TYR A 90 5.74 22.48 -0.14
CA TYR A 90 6.99 22.69 0.58
C TYR A 90 8.15 22.09 -0.22
N GLN A 91 9.30 22.78 -0.21
CA GLN A 91 10.57 22.22 -0.69
C GLN A 91 11.36 21.71 0.52
N PRO A 92 12.02 20.54 0.40
CA PRO A 92 12.80 19.95 1.48
C PRO A 92 14.00 20.82 1.88
#